data_AF-A0A1A7GVH6-F1
#
_entry.id   AF-A0A1A7GVH6-F1
#
_cell.length_a   1.000
_cell.length_b   1.000
_cell.length_c   1.000
_cell.angle_alpha   90.00
_cell.angle_beta   90.00
_cell.angle_gamma   90.00
#
_symmetry.space_group_name_H-M   'P 1'
#
loop_
_entity.id
_entity.type
_entity.pdbx_description
1 polymer ?
#
loop_
_entity_poly.entity_id
_entity_poly.type
_entity_poly.pdbx_seq_one_letter_code
_entity_poly.pdbx_strand_id
1 'polypeptide(L)'
;MLDTISRARPTDSVLTEESTGIQSGSPRQWVIDPIDGTTSFLAGVRSWGTHIALDDHGTLQMAVLTRPTEDACWWAVRGHGAYRSRLTDPWQSRCRLRTSTVSRLVEARIGGLVPPGSTSAEALRREATWAEDEVSVVVALLEGRIDAVLDEGGDAWDQAPATLLVTEAGGAFHDPHGGARYDLGWGLYSNAHLQEELLKLLRPLQKG
;
A
#
# COMPACT_ATOMS: atom_id res chain seq x y z
N MET A 1 -18.96 -1.14 -8.36
CA MET A 1 -17.64 -1.35 -8.99
C MET A 1 -17.57 -2.66 -9.76
N LEU A 2 -17.82 -3.81 -9.10
CA LEU A 2 -17.79 -5.13 -9.72
C LEU A 2 -18.59 -5.21 -11.02
N ASP A 3 -19.85 -4.78 -11.02
CA ASP A 3 -20.70 -4.72 -12.21
C ASP A 3 -20.10 -3.92 -13.38
N THR A 4 -19.37 -2.83 -13.09
CA THR A 4 -18.67 -2.05 -14.12
C THR A 4 -17.50 -2.82 -14.72
N ILE A 5 -16.69 -3.46 -13.86
CA ILE A 5 -15.56 -4.29 -14.28
C ILE A 5 -16.06 -5.49 -15.07
N SER A 6 -17.06 -6.22 -14.57
CA SER A 6 -17.63 -7.39 -15.24
C SER A 6 -18.20 -7.06 -16.63
N ARG A 7 -18.78 -5.88 -16.82
CA ARG A 7 -19.23 -5.44 -18.16
C ARG A 7 -18.08 -5.07 -19.09
N ALA A 8 -17.09 -4.31 -18.59
CA ALA A 8 -16.00 -3.80 -19.41
C ALA A 8 -14.89 -4.83 -19.68
N ARG A 9 -14.71 -5.77 -18.76
CA ARG A 9 -13.67 -6.81 -18.70
C ARG A 9 -14.27 -8.14 -18.21
N PRO A 10 -15.19 -8.75 -18.98
CA PRO A 10 -15.92 -9.95 -18.55
C PRO A 10 -15.04 -11.18 -18.32
N THR A 11 -13.82 -11.19 -18.85
CA THR A 11 -12.87 -12.30 -18.71
C THR A 11 -11.93 -12.15 -17.52
N ASP A 12 -11.76 -10.94 -16.97
CA ASP A 12 -10.79 -10.72 -15.89
C ASP A 12 -11.30 -11.32 -14.58
N SER A 13 -10.37 -11.83 -13.76
CA SER A 13 -10.68 -12.27 -12.40
C SER A 13 -10.85 -11.06 -11.48
N VAL A 14 -11.54 -11.22 -10.35
CA VAL A 14 -11.67 -10.19 -9.32
C VAL A 14 -11.45 -10.80 -7.93
N LEU A 15 -10.55 -10.21 -7.16
CA LEU A 15 -10.33 -10.46 -5.73
C LEU A 15 -10.86 -9.26 -4.94
N THR A 16 -11.68 -9.48 -3.93
CA THR A 16 -12.28 -8.40 -3.13
C THR A 16 -12.63 -8.86 -1.73
N GLU A 17 -12.59 -7.93 -0.76
CA GLU A 17 -12.90 -8.17 0.65
C GLU A 17 -14.34 -8.70 0.86
N GLU A 18 -15.33 -8.02 0.26
CA GLU A 18 -16.75 -8.15 0.59
C GLU A 18 -17.49 -9.31 -0.10
N SER A 19 -16.84 -10.13 -0.94
CA SER A 19 -17.52 -11.22 -1.67
C SER A 19 -16.58 -12.35 -2.03
N THR A 20 -17.13 -13.47 -2.53
CA THR A 20 -16.33 -14.64 -2.98
C THR A 20 -15.45 -14.38 -4.22
N GLY A 21 -15.28 -13.12 -4.62
CA GLY A 21 -14.55 -12.73 -5.83
C GLY A 21 -15.20 -13.26 -7.11
N ILE A 22 -14.55 -12.99 -8.24
CA ILE A 22 -14.87 -13.58 -9.54
C ILE A 22 -13.63 -14.37 -9.97
N GLN A 23 -13.71 -15.69 -9.91
CA GLN A 23 -12.62 -16.57 -10.33
C GLN A 23 -12.90 -17.05 -11.76
N SER A 24 -12.42 -16.31 -12.76
CA SER A 24 -12.56 -16.68 -14.17
C SER A 24 -11.42 -17.57 -14.68
N GLY A 25 -10.42 -17.83 -13.84
CA GLY A 25 -9.18 -18.52 -14.24
C GLY A 25 -8.26 -17.64 -15.11
N SER A 26 -8.61 -16.37 -15.31
CA SER A 26 -7.77 -15.41 -16.02
C SER A 26 -6.56 -15.03 -15.17
N PRO A 27 -5.35 -14.94 -15.78
CA PRO A 27 -4.16 -14.44 -15.12
C PRO A 27 -4.18 -12.92 -14.89
N ARG A 28 -5.19 -12.22 -15.43
CA ARG A 28 -5.43 -10.80 -15.21
C ARG A 28 -6.53 -10.63 -14.17
N GLN A 29 -6.21 -9.97 -13.07
CA GLN A 29 -7.03 -9.89 -11.88
C GLN A 29 -7.15 -8.47 -11.34
N TRP A 30 -8.38 -8.03 -11.09
CA TRP A 30 -8.64 -6.80 -10.33
C TRP A 30 -8.64 -7.13 -8.84
N VAL A 31 -7.86 -6.41 -8.05
CA VAL A 31 -7.81 -6.54 -6.60
C VAL A 31 -8.46 -5.30 -5.98
N ILE A 32 -9.50 -5.48 -5.18
CA ILE A 32 -10.40 -4.38 -4.79
C ILE A 32 -10.78 -4.46 -3.31
N ASP A 33 -10.48 -3.41 -2.57
CA ASP A 33 -11.17 -3.09 -1.32
C ASP A 33 -12.18 -1.96 -1.60
N PRO A 34 -13.50 -2.22 -1.53
CA PRO A 34 -14.48 -1.18 -1.73
C PRO A 34 -14.48 -0.12 -0.61
N ILE A 35 -14.18 -0.49 0.63
CA ILE A 35 -14.21 0.37 1.83
C ILE A 35 -13.02 0.03 2.74
N ASP A 36 -11.82 0.51 2.37
CA ASP A 36 -10.68 0.50 3.28
C ASP A 36 -10.99 1.37 4.50
N GLY A 37 -10.84 0.79 5.69
CA GLY A 37 -11.19 1.44 6.94
C GLY A 37 -12.67 1.37 7.28
N THR A 38 -13.33 0.22 7.06
CA THR A 38 -14.74 -0.04 7.44
C THR A 38 -15.11 0.44 8.85
N THR A 39 -14.25 0.23 9.85
CA THR A 39 -14.47 0.75 11.21
C THR A 39 -14.56 2.29 11.23
N SER A 40 -13.68 2.98 10.50
CA SER A 40 -13.71 4.44 10.35
C SER A 40 -14.97 4.90 9.64
N PHE A 41 -15.38 4.21 8.57
CA PHE A 41 -16.61 4.49 7.84
C PHE A 41 -17.84 4.39 8.74
N LEU A 42 -17.98 3.29 9.48
CA LEU A 42 -19.10 3.07 10.41
C LEU A 42 -19.09 4.05 11.58
N ALA A 43 -17.91 4.48 12.03
CA ALA A 43 -17.76 5.49 13.08
C ALA A 43 -17.97 6.94 12.58
N GLY A 44 -18.21 7.15 11.28
CA GLY A 44 -18.34 8.49 10.69
C GLY A 44 -17.03 9.29 10.67
N VAL A 45 -15.90 8.63 10.89
CA VAL A 45 -14.57 9.23 10.75
C VAL A 45 -14.28 9.38 9.26
N ARG A 46 -13.54 10.42 8.87
CA ARG A 46 -13.30 10.74 7.45
C ARG A 46 -12.22 9.86 6.80
N SER A 47 -11.49 9.07 7.57
CA SER A 47 -10.34 8.28 7.12
C SER A 47 -10.73 6.89 6.61
N TRP A 48 -11.47 6.84 5.51
CA TRP A 48 -11.80 5.61 4.79
C TRP A 48 -11.75 5.89 3.28
N GLY A 49 -11.65 4.81 2.50
CA GLY A 49 -11.34 4.92 1.10
C GLY A 49 -11.80 3.75 0.26
N THR A 50 -11.21 3.67 -0.92
CA THR A 50 -11.38 2.56 -1.84
C THR A 50 -10.01 2.25 -2.40
N HIS A 51 -9.63 0.97 -2.38
CA HIS A 51 -8.37 0.49 -2.92
C HIS A 51 -8.64 -0.34 -4.18
N ILE A 52 -7.92 -0.05 -5.26
CA ILE A 52 -8.04 -0.79 -6.53
C ILE A 52 -6.64 -1.02 -7.07
N ALA A 53 -6.33 -2.26 -7.42
CA ALA A 53 -5.17 -2.61 -8.21
C ALA A 53 -5.55 -3.52 -9.37
N LEU A 54 -4.73 -3.50 -10.42
CA LEU A 54 -4.78 -4.47 -11.51
C LEU A 54 -3.47 -5.27 -11.50
N ASP A 55 -3.58 -6.55 -11.21
CA ASP A 55 -2.52 -7.52 -11.44
C ASP A 55 -2.71 -8.15 -12.83
N ASP A 56 -1.62 -8.21 -13.59
CA ASP A 56 -1.58 -8.91 -14.87
C ASP A 56 -0.40 -9.87 -14.86
N HIS A 57 -0.68 -11.18 -14.79
CA HIS A 57 0.33 -12.25 -14.72
C HIS A 57 1.30 -12.11 -13.52
N GLY A 58 0.80 -11.76 -12.33
CA GLY A 58 1.59 -11.56 -11.12
C GLY A 58 2.38 -10.26 -11.11
N THR A 59 2.06 -9.33 -12.02
CA THR A 59 2.69 -8.02 -12.11
C THR A 59 1.65 -6.92 -12.00
N LEU A 60 1.75 -6.11 -10.96
CA LEU A 60 0.90 -4.93 -10.76
C LEU A 60 1.12 -3.88 -11.86
N GLN A 61 0.03 -3.54 -12.56
CA GLN A 61 0.03 -2.63 -13.71
C GLN A 61 -0.48 -1.24 -13.37
N MET A 62 -1.52 -1.15 -12.54
CA MET A 62 -2.08 0.11 -12.07
C MET A 62 -2.65 -0.02 -10.67
N ALA A 63 -2.69 1.10 -9.95
CA ALA A 63 -3.21 1.18 -8.59
C ALA A 63 -3.91 2.52 -8.37
N VAL A 64 -4.93 2.50 -7.52
CA VAL A 64 -5.69 3.66 -7.06
C VAL A 64 -6.02 3.48 -5.59
N LEU A 65 -5.76 4.50 -4.79
CA LEU A 65 -6.30 4.68 -3.44
C LEU A 65 -7.10 5.99 -3.44
N THR A 66 -8.24 6.01 -2.77
CA THR A 66 -9.04 7.23 -2.64
C THR A 66 -9.32 7.57 -1.18
N ARG A 67 -9.55 8.85 -0.91
CA ARG A 67 -10.18 9.35 0.31
C ARG A 67 -11.31 10.30 -0.12
N PRO A 68 -12.52 9.79 -0.35
CA PRO A 68 -13.62 10.57 -0.94
C PRO A 68 -14.01 11.79 -0.10
N THR A 69 -13.97 11.66 1.23
CA THR A 69 -14.25 12.71 2.22
C THR A 69 -13.24 13.87 2.19
N GLU A 70 -12.07 13.65 1.59
CA GLU A 70 -10.98 14.61 1.43
C GLU A 70 -10.84 15.11 -0.02
N ASP A 71 -11.71 14.65 -0.94
CA ASP A 71 -11.56 14.83 -2.38
C ASP A 71 -10.15 14.45 -2.86
N ALA A 72 -9.57 13.37 -2.34
CA ALA A 72 -8.20 12.97 -2.64
C ALA A 72 -8.12 11.60 -3.33
N CYS A 73 -7.17 11.48 -4.27
CA CYS A 73 -6.90 10.28 -5.04
C CYS A 73 -5.40 10.13 -5.27
N TRP A 74 -4.86 8.97 -4.92
CA TRP A 74 -3.50 8.56 -5.22
C TRP A 74 -3.55 7.45 -6.27
N TRP A 75 -2.80 7.59 -7.36
CA TRP A 75 -2.82 6.60 -8.44
C TRP A 75 -1.44 6.43 -9.06
N ALA A 76 -1.21 5.23 -9.58
CA ALA A 76 0.02 4.88 -10.28
C ALA A 76 -0.27 3.99 -11.48
N VAL A 77 0.59 4.11 -12.49
CA VAL A 77 0.67 3.19 -13.63
C VAL A 77 2.12 2.76 -13.73
N ARG A 78 2.34 1.45 -13.87
CA ARG A 78 3.67 0.86 -13.95
C ARG A 78 4.55 1.59 -14.97
N GLY A 79 5.74 2.02 -14.57
CA GLY A 79 6.72 2.73 -15.38
C GLY A 79 6.40 4.20 -15.67
N HIS A 80 5.30 4.75 -15.15
CA HIS A 80 4.87 6.14 -15.40
C HIS A 80 4.90 7.00 -14.12
N GLY A 81 5.14 6.37 -12.98
CA GLY A 81 5.21 6.95 -11.66
C GLY A 81 3.86 7.10 -10.96
N ALA A 82 3.93 7.53 -9.70
CA ALA A 82 2.79 7.75 -8.83
C ALA A 82 2.42 9.24 -8.72
N TYR A 83 1.13 9.50 -8.49
CA TYR A 83 0.55 10.83 -8.43
C TYR A 83 -0.50 10.94 -7.33
N ARG A 84 -0.60 12.13 -6.73
CA ARG A 84 -1.73 12.57 -5.92
C ARG A 84 -2.53 13.58 -6.71
N SER A 85 -3.84 13.54 -6.59
CA SER A 85 -4.76 14.42 -7.29
C SER A 85 -6.04 14.59 -6.50
N ARG A 86 -6.90 15.52 -6.95
CA ARG A 86 -8.29 15.56 -6.52
C ARG A 86 -9.07 14.40 -7.11
N LEU A 87 -9.95 13.78 -6.32
CA LEU A 87 -10.78 12.67 -6.80
C LEU A 87 -11.73 13.12 -7.93
N THR A 88 -12.25 14.34 -7.83
CA THR A 88 -13.14 14.95 -8.83
C THR A 88 -12.43 15.43 -10.10
N ASP A 89 -11.10 15.55 -10.09
CA ASP A 89 -10.32 16.14 -11.18
C ASP A 89 -8.92 15.49 -11.29
N PRO A 90 -8.83 14.16 -11.51
CA PRO A 90 -7.60 13.39 -11.29
C PRO A 90 -6.48 13.74 -12.28
N TRP A 91 -6.83 14.23 -13.48
CA TRP A 91 -5.84 14.53 -14.52
C TRP A 91 -5.25 15.93 -14.37
N GLN A 92 -6.07 16.95 -14.22
CA GLN A 92 -5.61 18.35 -14.22
C GLN A 92 -4.93 18.72 -12.90
N SER A 93 -5.38 18.14 -11.78
CA SER A 93 -4.83 18.43 -10.45
C SER A 93 -3.66 17.53 -10.02
N ARG A 94 -3.16 16.67 -10.92
CA ARG A 94 -2.12 15.69 -10.58
C ARG A 94 -0.81 16.36 -10.17
N CYS A 95 -0.31 15.93 -9.02
CA CYS A 95 1.03 16.23 -8.53
C CYS A 95 1.79 14.91 -8.40
N ARG A 96 3.03 14.88 -8.90
CA ARG A 96 3.85 13.66 -8.86
C ARG A 96 4.32 13.39 -7.43
N LEU A 97 4.19 12.14 -7.00
CA LEU A 97 4.64 11.68 -5.68
C LEU A 97 6.11 11.28 -5.69
N ARG A 98 6.75 11.48 -4.54
CA ARG A 98 8.12 11.05 -4.25
C ARG A 98 8.20 10.67 -2.78
N THR A 99 8.71 9.48 -2.48
CA THR A 99 9.09 9.13 -1.11
C THR A 99 10.22 10.04 -0.63
N SER A 100 10.44 10.07 0.68
CA SER A 100 11.54 10.84 1.27
C SER A 100 12.92 10.35 0.81
N THR A 101 13.96 11.14 1.10
CA THR A 101 15.36 10.78 0.83
C THR A 101 16.15 10.52 2.11
N VAL A 102 15.47 10.31 3.26
CA VAL A 102 16.13 9.97 4.52
C VAL A 102 16.91 8.68 4.34
N SER A 103 18.20 8.70 4.66
CA SER A 103 19.12 7.60 4.35
C SER A 103 19.80 7.00 5.58
N ARG A 104 19.37 7.40 6.78
CA ARG A 104 19.92 6.90 8.05
C ARG A 104 18.76 6.42 8.91
N LEU A 105 18.81 5.17 9.35
CA LEU A 105 17.73 4.57 10.13
C LEU A 105 17.41 5.35 11.42
N VAL A 106 18.43 5.88 12.10
CA VAL A 106 18.27 6.70 13.31
C VAL A 106 17.51 8.02 13.09
N GLU A 107 17.49 8.52 11.86
CA GLU A 107 16.74 9.72 11.47
C GLU A 107 15.36 9.39 10.90
N ALA A 108 15.08 8.10 10.69
CA ALA A 108 13.86 7.65 10.05
C ALA A 108 12.64 7.73 10.98
N ARG A 109 11.50 8.07 10.38
CA ARG A 109 10.16 7.88 10.94
C ARG A 109 9.53 6.66 10.30
N ILE A 110 9.10 5.71 11.13
CA ILE A 110 8.54 4.43 10.68
C ILE A 110 7.15 4.26 11.28
N GLY A 111 6.15 4.00 10.44
CA GLY A 111 4.81 3.63 10.87
C GLY A 111 4.57 2.13 10.68
N GLY A 112 3.41 1.66 11.12
CA GLY A 112 3.02 0.30 10.79
C GLY A 112 1.64 -0.12 11.24
N LEU A 113 1.10 -1.12 10.53
CA LEU A 113 -0.08 -1.89 10.88
C LEU A 113 0.44 -3.20 11.46
N VAL A 114 0.64 -3.24 12.79
CA VAL A 114 1.34 -4.36 13.44
C VAL A 114 0.54 -4.88 14.62
N PRO A 115 0.52 -6.21 14.85
CA PRO A 115 -0.17 -6.77 15.99
C PRO A 115 0.56 -6.40 17.30
N PRO A 116 -0.15 -6.41 18.45
CA PRO A 116 0.48 -6.27 19.75
C PRO A 116 1.59 -7.31 19.95
N GLY A 117 2.75 -6.86 20.42
CA GLY A 117 3.91 -7.74 20.65
C GLY A 117 4.69 -8.13 19.39
N SER A 118 4.49 -7.42 18.27
CA SER A 118 5.33 -7.59 17.07
C SER A 118 6.81 -7.36 17.38
N THR A 119 7.61 -8.42 17.21
CA THR A 119 9.06 -8.39 17.40
C THR A 119 9.76 -7.54 16.35
N SER A 120 9.26 -7.54 15.11
CA SER A 120 9.70 -6.67 14.02
C SER A 120 9.51 -5.19 14.38
N ALA A 121 8.32 -4.82 14.87
CA ALA A 121 8.03 -3.45 15.26
C ALA A 121 8.86 -3.01 16.47
N GLU A 122 9.04 -3.89 17.46
CA GLU A 122 9.94 -3.63 18.60
C GLU A 122 11.39 -3.42 18.15
N ALA A 123 11.87 -4.15 17.15
CA ALA A 123 13.20 -3.92 16.59
C ALA A 123 13.33 -2.56 15.93
N LEU A 124 12.35 -2.16 15.12
CA LEU A 124 12.33 -0.85 14.47
C LEU A 124 12.26 0.29 15.49
N ARG A 125 11.45 0.16 16.55
CA ARG A 125 11.33 1.16 17.62
C ARG A 125 12.63 1.43 18.38
N ARG A 126 13.58 0.50 18.37
CA ARG A 126 14.90 0.69 19.01
C ARG A 126 15.84 1.53 18.15
N GLU A 127 15.67 1.47 16.83
CA GLU A 127 16.61 2.06 15.86
C GLU A 127 16.06 3.33 15.20
N ALA A 128 14.75 3.56 15.22
CA ALA A 128 14.08 4.65 14.52
C ALA A 128 12.92 5.24 15.34
N THR A 129 12.44 6.42 14.92
CA THR A 129 11.24 7.04 15.52
C THR A 129 10.00 6.32 15.02
N TRP A 130 9.15 5.83 15.93
CA TRP A 130 7.87 5.25 15.57
C TRP A 130 6.80 6.33 15.42
N ALA A 131 6.13 6.38 14.26
CA ALA A 131 5.07 7.33 13.96
C ALA A 131 3.72 6.78 14.42
N GLU A 132 3.12 7.41 15.44
CA GLU A 132 1.81 7.05 15.99
C GLU A 132 0.70 8.04 15.59
N ASP A 133 1.08 9.19 15.04
CA ASP A 133 0.22 10.32 14.73
C ASP A 133 -0.44 10.24 13.34
N GLU A 134 -0.18 9.17 12.60
CA GLU A 134 -0.56 9.06 11.19
C GLU A 134 -1.91 8.39 10.96
N VAL A 135 -2.81 9.10 10.29
CA VAL A 135 -4.16 8.61 9.94
C VAL A 135 -4.10 7.48 8.90
N SER A 136 -3.13 7.55 7.98
CA SER A 136 -2.82 6.49 7.03
C SER A 136 -1.31 6.46 6.81
N VAL A 137 -0.67 5.41 7.33
CA VAL A 137 0.78 5.24 7.26
C VAL A 137 1.26 5.09 5.80
N VAL A 138 0.50 4.42 4.93
CA VAL A 138 0.86 4.29 3.50
C VAL A 138 0.82 5.65 2.80
N VAL A 139 -0.23 6.45 3.02
CA VAL A 139 -0.32 7.81 2.45
C VAL A 139 0.80 8.69 2.99
N ALA A 140 1.12 8.59 4.29
CA ALA A 140 2.23 9.31 4.90
C ALA A 140 3.57 8.97 4.24
N LEU A 141 3.81 7.70 3.90
CA LEU A 141 5.01 7.28 3.17
C LEU A 141 5.05 7.85 1.75
N LEU A 142 3.93 7.76 1.02
CA LEU A 142 3.82 8.28 -0.35
C LEU A 142 4.08 9.80 -0.43
N GLU A 143 3.68 10.53 0.60
CA GLU A 143 3.87 11.98 0.73
C GLU A 143 5.19 12.36 1.41
N GLY A 144 6.04 11.39 1.75
CA GLY A 144 7.35 11.59 2.35
C GLY A 144 7.31 12.13 3.79
N ARG A 145 6.19 11.97 4.49
CA ARG A 145 6.01 12.35 5.91
C ARG A 145 6.59 11.31 6.85
N ILE A 146 6.59 10.05 6.42
CA ILE A 146 7.35 8.96 7.04
C ILE A 146 8.19 8.24 5.98
N ASP A 147 9.13 7.43 6.43
CA ASP A 147 10.20 6.88 5.61
C ASP A 147 10.06 5.38 5.35
N ALA A 148 9.32 4.68 6.21
CA ALA A 148 8.95 3.28 6.02
C ALA A 148 7.63 2.93 6.72
N VAL A 149 7.01 1.85 6.24
CA VAL A 149 5.82 1.22 6.82
C VAL A 149 6.06 -0.27 6.94
N LEU A 150 5.88 -0.79 8.14
CA LEU A 150 5.78 -2.22 8.40
C LEU A 150 4.30 -2.62 8.47
N ASP A 151 3.89 -3.55 7.62
CA ASP A 151 2.54 -4.10 7.60
C ASP A 151 2.61 -5.58 7.93
N GLU A 152 1.96 -6.00 9.01
CA GLU A 152 1.88 -7.38 9.50
C GLU A 152 0.41 -7.73 9.74
N GLY A 153 -0.22 -8.35 8.74
CA GLY A 153 -1.62 -8.75 8.75
C GLY A 153 -2.48 -8.09 7.67
N GLY A 154 -1.92 -7.20 6.85
CA GLY A 154 -2.64 -6.61 5.72
C GLY A 154 -3.05 -7.63 4.67
N ASP A 155 -4.28 -7.52 4.17
CA ASP A 155 -4.79 -8.39 3.13
C ASP A 155 -4.27 -7.98 1.75
N ALA A 156 -4.41 -8.87 0.77
CA ALA A 156 -3.93 -8.63 -0.59
C ALA A 156 -4.53 -7.35 -1.23
N TRP A 157 -5.76 -6.98 -0.87
CA TRP A 157 -6.44 -5.78 -1.38
C TRP A 157 -5.95 -4.47 -0.75
N ASP A 158 -5.31 -4.53 0.41
CA ASP A 158 -4.62 -3.39 1.01
C ASP A 158 -3.22 -3.24 0.45
N GLN A 159 -2.51 -4.36 0.33
CA GLN A 159 -1.10 -4.38 -0.03
C GLN A 159 -0.86 -4.17 -1.52
N ALA A 160 -1.70 -4.71 -2.40
CA ALA A 160 -1.50 -4.59 -3.85
C ALA A 160 -1.41 -3.14 -4.34
N PRO A 161 -2.37 -2.24 -4.05
CA PRO A 161 -2.28 -0.88 -4.53
C PRO A 161 -1.19 -0.06 -3.81
N ALA A 162 -0.98 -0.29 -2.50
CA ALA A 162 0.12 0.33 -1.76
C ALA A 162 1.50 -0.02 -2.38
N THR A 163 1.72 -1.29 -2.72
CA THR A 163 2.95 -1.79 -3.33
C THR A 163 3.29 -1.06 -4.61
N LEU A 164 2.34 -0.96 -5.55
CA LEU A 164 2.60 -0.29 -6.82
C LEU A 164 2.79 1.22 -6.62
N LEU A 165 1.98 1.86 -5.78
CA LEU A 165 2.10 3.29 -5.53
C LEU A 165 3.46 3.66 -4.93
N VAL A 166 3.93 2.91 -3.94
CA VAL A 166 5.22 3.18 -3.28
C VAL A 166 6.38 2.96 -4.26
N THR A 167 6.37 1.87 -5.01
CA THR A 167 7.43 1.58 -5.99
C THR A 167 7.47 2.62 -7.11
N GLU A 168 6.32 3.05 -7.63
CA GLU A 168 6.21 4.10 -8.64
C GLU A 168 6.47 5.53 -8.10
N ALA A 169 6.40 5.72 -6.78
CA ALA A 169 6.84 6.93 -6.10
C ALA A 169 8.38 6.96 -5.88
N GLY A 170 9.11 5.90 -6.26
CA GLY A 170 10.55 5.78 -6.07
C GLY A 170 10.96 5.13 -4.74
N GLY A 171 10.00 4.54 -4.02
CA GLY A 171 10.27 3.67 -2.89
C GLY A 171 10.48 2.22 -3.29
N ALA A 172 10.43 1.33 -2.31
CA ALA A 172 10.55 -0.10 -2.46
C ALA A 172 9.52 -0.83 -1.60
N PHE A 173 9.20 -2.06 -2.02
CA PHE A 173 8.37 -3.01 -1.29
C PHE A 173 9.08 -4.35 -1.23
N HIS A 174 9.01 -5.02 -0.08
CA HIS A 174 9.46 -6.39 0.07
C HIS A 174 8.48 -7.23 0.88
N ASP A 175 8.32 -8.47 0.44
CA ASP A 175 7.60 -9.51 1.16
C ASP A 175 8.48 -10.16 2.26
N PRO A 176 7.95 -11.09 3.07
CA PRO A 176 8.69 -11.73 4.18
C PRO A 176 9.92 -12.53 3.76
N HIS A 177 10.03 -12.85 2.48
CA HIS A 177 11.11 -13.63 1.91
C HIS A 177 12.06 -12.73 1.10
N GLY A 178 11.83 -11.42 1.10
CA GLY A 178 12.58 -10.44 0.33
C GLY A 178 12.19 -10.39 -1.14
N GLY A 179 11.10 -11.06 -1.54
CA GLY A 179 10.49 -10.95 -2.87
C GLY A 179 9.52 -9.77 -2.97
N ALA A 180 8.56 -9.87 -3.90
CA ALA A 180 7.61 -8.80 -4.21
C ALA A 180 6.14 -9.27 -4.18
N ARG A 181 5.84 -10.36 -3.45
CA ARG A 181 4.46 -10.84 -3.31
C ARG A 181 3.68 -9.98 -2.32
N TYR A 182 2.55 -9.43 -2.76
CA TYR A 182 1.65 -8.59 -1.96
C TYR A 182 0.59 -9.38 -1.19
N ASP A 183 0.56 -10.70 -1.31
CA ASP A 183 -0.52 -11.56 -0.82
C ASP A 183 -0.06 -12.51 0.31
N LEU A 184 1.03 -12.13 1.01
CA LEU A 184 1.64 -12.93 2.07
C LEU A 184 1.30 -12.45 3.49
N GLY A 185 0.45 -11.43 3.62
CA GLY A 185 0.04 -10.92 4.93
C GLY A 185 1.14 -10.17 5.67
N TRP A 186 2.25 -9.85 5.01
CA TRP A 186 3.35 -9.11 5.61
C TRP A 186 4.10 -8.36 4.51
N GLY A 187 4.43 -7.10 4.78
CA GLY A 187 5.04 -6.21 3.82
C GLY A 187 5.89 -5.13 4.48
N LEU A 188 7.06 -4.87 3.90
CA LEU A 188 7.86 -3.70 4.22
C LEU A 188 7.87 -2.75 3.04
N TYR A 189 7.28 -1.56 3.25
CA TYR A 189 7.35 -0.45 2.32
C TYR A 189 8.38 0.55 2.84
N SER A 190 9.25 1.08 1.99
CA SER A 190 10.17 2.13 2.41
C SER A 190 10.59 3.05 1.28
N ASN A 191 11.24 4.16 1.61
CA ASN A 191 12.02 4.88 0.62
C ASN A 191 13.21 4.02 0.14
N ALA A 192 13.75 4.32 -1.04
CA ALA A 192 14.82 3.51 -1.62
C ALA A 192 16.13 3.49 -0.81
N HIS A 193 16.38 4.50 0.04
CA HIS A 193 17.65 4.65 0.76
C HIS A 193 17.72 3.81 2.04
N LEU A 194 16.58 3.53 2.69
CA LEU A 194 16.54 2.74 3.92
C LEU A 194 16.36 1.25 3.70
N GLN A 195 15.94 0.84 2.49
CA GLN A 195 15.49 -0.53 2.21
C GLN A 195 16.51 -1.61 2.63
N GLU A 196 17.79 -1.43 2.29
CA GLU A 196 18.81 -2.43 2.60
C GLU A 196 19.05 -2.58 4.11
N GLU A 197 19.09 -1.45 4.83
CA GLU A 197 19.31 -1.42 6.28
C GLU A 197 18.13 -2.04 7.04
N LEU A 198 16.90 -1.70 6.65
CA LEU A 198 15.67 -2.27 7.20
C LEU A 198 15.60 -3.79 6.99
N LEU A 199 15.92 -4.28 5.80
CA LEU A 199 15.94 -5.72 5.53
C LEU A 199 17.01 -6.46 6.34
N LYS A 200 18.19 -5.87 6.54
CA LYS A 200 19.22 -6.47 7.38
C LYS A 200 18.76 -6.61 8.83
N LEU A 201 18.02 -5.63 9.34
CA LEU A 201 17.47 -5.64 10.69
C LEU A 201 16.36 -6.69 10.85
N LEU A 202 15.46 -6.81 9.87
CA LEU A 202 14.23 -7.63 10.01
C LEU A 202 14.38 -9.09 9.57
N ARG A 203 15.25 -9.41 8.60
CA ARG A 203 15.44 -10.79 8.09
C ARG A 203 15.70 -11.85 9.16
N PRO A 204 16.47 -11.59 10.24
CA PRO A 204 16.67 -12.59 11.29
C PRO A 204 15.38 -12.95 12.05
N LEU A 205 14.41 -12.04 12.08
CA LEU A 205 13.16 -12.17 12.85
C LEU A 205 12.07 -12.92 12.08
N GLN A 206 12.18 -12.98 10.75
CA GLN A 206 11.22 -13.65 9.86
C GLN A 206 11.43 -15.17 9.73
N LYS A 207 12.45 -15.72 10.39
CA LYS A 207 12.83 -17.15 10.32
C LYS A 207 12.33 -17.99 11.50
N GLY A 208 11.49 -17.41 12.36
CA GLY A 208 10.81 -18.10 13.48
C GLY A 208 9.35 -18.35 13.14
#